data_AF-A0A0B1S3F5-F1
#
_entry.id   AF-A0A0B1S3F5-F1
#
_cell.length_a   1.000
_cell.length_b   1.000
_cell.length_c   1.000
_cell.angle_alpha   90.00
_cell.angle_beta   90.00
_cell.angle_gamma   90.00
#
_symmetry.space_group_name_H-M   'P 1'
#
loop_
_entity.id
_entity.type
_entity.pdbx_description
1 polymer ?
#
loop_
_entity_poly.entity_id
_entity_poly.type
_entity_poly.pdbx_seq_one_letter_code
_entity_poly.pdbx_strand_id
1 'polypeptide(L)'
;MEPTPYEEGPGRSIFWPEDAVFCGHPRFKNLVKNIRGRRGEKVAINVPIFRDTNTPNPYIFSLKFNFYHCQEDLSALGEGDMISAAKPDHIYMDHMGFGMGCCCLQVTFQAVNVDEARWLYDQLTPITPILLALSAATPIFRSKLADVDSRWDIISASVDDRTAEERGLVPLKNSKWTIAKSRYDTTDCYLYPCSVAYNDIPLQYDEAIYQYVNILSIF
;
A
#
# COMPACT_ATOMS: atom_id res chain seq x y z
N MET A 1 15.41 -4.64 -18.82
CA MET A 1 14.73 -5.68 -18.02
C MET A 1 13.26 -5.55 -18.33
N GLU A 2 12.62 -6.63 -18.74
CA GLU A 2 11.23 -6.64 -19.20
C GLU A 2 10.33 -7.29 -18.13
N PRO A 3 9.07 -6.82 -17.98
CA PRO A 3 8.11 -7.46 -17.11
C PRO A 3 7.64 -8.81 -17.68
N THR A 4 7.45 -9.81 -16.80
CA THR A 4 7.01 -11.16 -17.16
C THR A 4 5.66 -11.53 -16.54
N PRO A 5 4.55 -10.88 -16.96
CA PRO A 5 3.25 -11.02 -16.30
C PRO A 5 2.60 -12.41 -16.43
N TYR A 6 3.01 -13.21 -17.42
CA TYR A 6 2.48 -14.57 -17.66
C TYR A 6 3.30 -15.69 -17.05
N GLU A 7 4.55 -15.41 -16.72
CA GLU A 7 5.41 -16.40 -16.11
C GLU A 7 5.00 -16.62 -14.65
N GLU A 8 5.41 -17.75 -14.08
CA GLU A 8 5.25 -17.99 -12.66
C GLU A 8 6.22 -17.13 -11.82
N GLY A 9 6.01 -15.81 -11.84
CA GLY A 9 6.72 -14.82 -11.04
C GLY A 9 6.03 -14.50 -9.71
N PRO A 10 6.78 -13.99 -8.71
CA PRO A 10 6.19 -13.59 -7.44
C PRO A 10 5.22 -12.41 -7.59
N GLY A 11 5.48 -11.43 -8.45
CA GLY A 11 4.68 -10.23 -8.64
C GLY A 11 3.70 -10.26 -9.82
N ARG A 12 4.10 -10.85 -10.96
CA ARG A 12 3.30 -10.90 -12.21
C ARG A 12 2.82 -9.52 -12.68
N SER A 13 3.64 -8.50 -12.45
CA SER A 13 3.33 -7.13 -12.86
C SER A 13 3.44 -6.95 -14.36
N ILE A 14 2.58 -6.11 -14.93
CA ILE A 14 2.68 -5.70 -16.35
C ILE A 14 3.66 -4.53 -16.56
N PHE A 15 4.22 -3.97 -15.48
CA PHE A 15 5.12 -2.82 -15.55
C PHE A 15 6.46 -3.06 -14.85
N TRP A 16 6.47 -3.88 -13.81
CA TRP A 16 7.61 -4.04 -12.91
C TRP A 16 8.34 -5.36 -13.20
N PRO A 17 9.59 -5.31 -13.69
CA PRO A 17 10.40 -6.51 -13.88
C PRO A 17 10.70 -7.21 -12.56
N GLU A 18 10.66 -8.55 -12.54
CA GLU A 18 10.94 -9.33 -11.33
C GLU A 18 12.37 -9.14 -10.81
N ASP A 19 13.31 -8.89 -11.72
CA ASP A 19 14.71 -8.62 -11.38
C ASP A 19 14.94 -7.22 -10.81
N ALA A 20 13.95 -6.32 -10.89
CA ALA A 20 13.98 -5.04 -10.20
C ALA A 20 13.66 -5.18 -8.69
N VAL A 21 13.13 -6.33 -8.25
CA VAL A 21 13.04 -6.66 -6.83
C VAL A 21 14.42 -7.04 -6.32
N PHE A 22 14.85 -6.48 -5.19
CA PHE A 22 16.20 -6.72 -4.65
C PHE A 22 16.56 -8.21 -4.56
N CYS A 23 17.48 -8.64 -5.44
CA CYS A 23 17.89 -10.05 -5.57
C CYS A 23 18.84 -10.52 -4.46
N GLY A 24 19.44 -9.60 -3.69
CA GLY A 24 20.41 -9.95 -2.66
C GLY A 24 19.82 -10.64 -1.42
N HIS A 25 18.49 -10.69 -1.28
CA HIS A 25 17.86 -11.40 -0.16
C HIS A 25 16.47 -11.95 -0.54
N PRO A 26 16.18 -13.25 -0.28
CA PRO A 26 14.93 -13.90 -0.72
C PRO A 26 13.66 -13.32 -0.10
N ARG A 27 13.79 -12.66 1.07
CA ARG A 27 12.66 -12.00 1.78
C ARG A 27 11.82 -11.12 0.87
N PHE A 28 12.42 -10.34 -0.03
CA PHE A 28 11.66 -9.37 -0.83
C PHE A 28 10.78 -10.06 -1.87
N LYS A 29 11.33 -11.03 -2.61
CA LYS A 29 10.56 -11.85 -3.56
C LYS A 29 9.48 -12.68 -2.85
N ASN A 30 9.80 -13.24 -1.67
CA ASN A 30 8.83 -13.97 -0.86
C ASN A 30 7.68 -13.08 -0.35
N LEU A 31 7.97 -11.84 0.06
CA LEU A 31 6.96 -10.91 0.53
C LEU A 31 5.99 -10.53 -0.60
N VAL A 32 6.50 -10.23 -1.79
CA VAL A 32 5.67 -10.00 -3.00
C VAL A 32 4.76 -11.20 -3.27
N LYS A 33 5.33 -12.42 -3.31
CA LYS A 33 4.60 -13.66 -3.55
C LYS A 33 3.50 -13.88 -2.50
N ASN A 34 3.81 -13.68 -1.23
CA ASN A 34 2.89 -13.97 -0.12
C ASN A 34 1.75 -12.94 -0.04
N ILE A 35 2.03 -11.66 -0.28
CA ILE A 35 0.98 -10.62 -0.34
C ILE A 35 0.00 -10.95 -1.46
N ARG A 36 0.50 -11.19 -2.67
CA ARG A 36 -0.35 -11.57 -3.82
C ARG A 36 -1.12 -12.87 -3.54
N GLY A 37 -0.44 -13.87 -2.98
CA GLY A 37 -1.04 -15.17 -2.65
C GLY A 37 -2.14 -15.07 -1.60
N ARG A 38 -1.93 -14.31 -0.51
CA ARG A 38 -2.93 -14.06 0.53
C ARG A 38 -4.11 -13.25 0.00
N ARG A 39 -3.82 -12.17 -0.74
CA ARG A 39 -4.82 -11.27 -1.31
C ARG A 39 -5.72 -11.99 -2.32
N GLY A 40 -5.19 -12.99 -3.02
CA GLY A 40 -5.85 -13.73 -4.11
C GLY A 40 -5.81 -13.02 -5.46
N GLU A 41 -5.27 -11.81 -5.50
CA GLU A 41 -5.14 -10.96 -6.69
C GLU A 41 -3.88 -10.08 -6.55
N LYS A 42 -3.50 -9.37 -7.62
CA LYS A 42 -2.44 -8.36 -7.53
C LYS A 42 -2.88 -7.20 -6.63
N VAL A 43 -1.91 -6.53 -6.03
CA VAL A 43 -2.16 -5.21 -5.44
C VAL A 43 -2.60 -4.25 -6.55
N ALA A 44 -3.50 -3.33 -6.23
CA ALA A 44 -4.03 -2.36 -7.17
C ALA A 44 -3.87 -0.96 -6.56
N ILE A 45 -2.97 -0.18 -7.14
CA ILE A 45 -2.67 1.18 -6.70
C ILE A 45 -3.20 2.12 -7.78
N ASN A 46 -4.17 2.96 -7.41
CA ASN A 46 -4.77 3.94 -8.29
C ASN A 46 -4.50 5.33 -7.72
N VAL A 47 -3.62 6.09 -8.38
CA VAL A 47 -3.22 7.44 -7.96
C VAL A 47 -3.91 8.47 -8.85
N PRO A 48 -4.64 9.46 -8.33
CA PRO A 48 -5.25 10.51 -9.16
C PRO A 48 -4.26 11.16 -10.11
N ILE A 49 -4.60 11.29 -11.40
CA ILE A 49 -3.74 11.95 -12.39
C ILE A 49 -3.93 13.46 -12.35
N PHE A 50 -2.84 14.22 -12.44
CA PHE A 50 -2.91 15.67 -12.58
C PHE A 50 -3.59 16.05 -13.90
N ARG A 51 -4.54 17.00 -13.81
CA ARG A 51 -5.29 17.50 -14.95
C ARG A 51 -4.62 18.74 -15.53
N ASP A 52 -3.88 18.54 -16.61
CA ASP A 52 -3.39 19.62 -17.45
C ASP A 52 -4.29 19.78 -18.69
N THR A 53 -4.10 20.87 -19.42
CA THR A 53 -4.76 21.23 -20.69
C THR A 53 -4.78 20.07 -21.69
N ASN A 54 -3.72 19.25 -21.71
CA ASN A 54 -3.57 18.13 -22.64
C ASN A 54 -3.76 16.75 -21.98
N THR A 55 -4.17 16.69 -20.71
CA THR A 55 -4.52 15.41 -20.08
C THR A 55 -5.86 14.94 -20.66
N PRO A 56 -5.95 13.73 -21.25
CA PRO A 56 -7.21 13.22 -21.78
C PRO A 56 -8.34 13.24 -20.74
N ASN A 57 -9.58 13.46 -21.19
CA ASN A 57 -10.77 13.49 -20.32
C ASN A 57 -11.92 12.67 -20.96
N PRO A 58 -12.25 11.49 -20.41
CA PRO A 58 -11.59 10.84 -19.28
C PRO A 58 -10.18 10.35 -19.65
N TYR A 59 -9.27 10.35 -18.68
CA TYR A 59 -7.99 9.68 -18.81
C TYR A 59 -8.24 8.19 -18.61
N ILE A 60 -8.16 7.44 -19.69
CA ILE A 60 -8.28 5.99 -19.65
C ILE A 60 -6.88 5.44 -19.86
N PHE A 61 -6.40 4.71 -18.86
CA PHE A 61 -5.16 3.97 -19.02
C PHE A 61 -5.33 2.93 -20.13
N SER A 62 -4.53 3.04 -21.19
CA SER A 62 -4.45 2.05 -22.27
C SER A 62 -2.99 1.70 -22.51
N LEU A 63 -2.71 0.40 -22.67
CA LEU A 63 -1.38 -0.10 -23.02
C LEU A 63 -0.93 0.32 -24.43
N LYS A 64 -1.83 0.89 -25.25
CA LYS A 64 -1.55 1.28 -26.65
C LYS A 64 -0.81 2.63 -26.78
N PHE A 65 -0.67 3.40 -25.71
CA PHE A 65 -0.28 4.82 -25.78
C PHE A 65 0.94 5.19 -24.91
N ASN A 66 2.06 4.48 -25.05
CA ASN A 66 3.36 4.96 -24.57
C ASN A 66 4.38 4.98 -25.72
N PHE A 67 4.80 6.18 -26.10
CA PHE A 67 5.57 6.50 -27.29
C PHE A 67 7.07 6.48 -26.98
N TYR A 68 7.74 5.35 -27.26
CA TYR A 68 9.11 5.23 -27.79
C TYR A 68 9.22 3.80 -28.33
N HIS A 69 9.79 3.64 -29.53
CA HIS A 69 9.92 2.39 -30.28
C HIS A 69 10.31 1.15 -29.44
N CYS A 70 9.31 0.37 -29.04
CA CYS A 70 9.34 -1.09 -28.95
C CYS A 70 7.90 -1.54 -29.20
N GLN A 71 7.62 -1.89 -30.44
CA GLN A 71 6.34 -2.42 -30.87
C GLN A 71 6.31 -3.90 -30.48
N GLU A 72 6.30 -4.16 -29.17
CA GLU A 72 5.80 -5.44 -28.68
C GLU A 72 4.31 -5.25 -28.47
N ASP A 73 3.53 -6.05 -29.17
CA ASP A 73 2.09 -6.07 -29.08
C ASP A 73 1.67 -6.47 -27.66
N LEU A 74 1.57 -5.50 -26.74
CA LEU A 74 0.94 -5.68 -25.44
C LEU A 74 -0.56 -6.00 -25.56
N SER A 75 -1.12 -5.98 -26.78
CA SER A 75 -2.39 -6.60 -27.15
C SER A 75 -2.38 -8.13 -26.98
N ALA A 76 -1.20 -8.77 -27.02
CA ALA A 76 -0.99 -10.17 -26.63
C ALA A 76 -1.07 -10.35 -25.10
N LEU A 77 -0.99 -9.27 -24.31
CA LEU A 77 -1.09 -9.31 -22.85
C LEU A 77 -2.56 -9.32 -22.32
N GLY A 78 -3.52 -9.92 -23.03
CA GLY A 78 -4.85 -10.22 -22.49
C GLY A 78 -5.53 -9.01 -21.85
N GLU A 79 -5.90 -8.03 -22.69
CA GLU A 79 -6.30 -6.65 -22.32
C GLU A 79 -7.40 -6.53 -21.24
N GLY A 80 -8.21 -7.58 -20.99
CA GLY A 80 -9.39 -7.50 -20.11
C GLY A 80 -9.14 -7.74 -18.62
N ASP A 81 -8.43 -8.82 -18.26
CA ASP A 81 -8.36 -9.26 -16.86
C ASP A 81 -7.25 -8.55 -16.07
N MET A 82 -6.12 -8.24 -16.72
CA MET A 82 -4.90 -7.73 -16.06
C MET A 82 -4.98 -6.26 -15.62
N ILE A 83 -5.95 -5.51 -16.15
CA ILE A 83 -6.16 -4.06 -15.94
C ILE A 83 -7.56 -3.79 -15.35
N SER A 84 -8.34 -4.84 -15.05
CA SER A 84 -9.70 -4.72 -14.50
C SER A 84 -9.80 -3.83 -13.25
N ALA A 85 -8.72 -3.72 -12.47
CA ALA A 85 -8.64 -2.89 -11.26
C ALA A 85 -8.22 -1.42 -11.51
N ALA A 86 -7.91 -1.02 -12.75
CA ALA A 86 -7.54 0.34 -13.09
C ALA A 86 -8.77 1.25 -13.15
N LYS A 87 -8.71 2.39 -12.47
CA LYS A 87 -9.79 3.38 -12.46
C LYS A 87 -9.57 4.45 -13.55
N PRO A 88 -10.64 4.95 -14.19
CA PRO A 88 -10.55 6.16 -15.00
C PRO A 88 -9.95 7.30 -14.18
N ASP A 89 -9.18 8.18 -14.82
CA ASP A 89 -8.55 9.35 -14.20
C ASP A 89 -7.52 9.05 -13.11
N HIS A 90 -6.96 7.83 -13.13
CA HIS A 90 -5.91 7.41 -12.21
C HIS A 90 -4.71 6.81 -12.97
N ILE A 91 -3.51 7.08 -12.46
CA ILE A 91 -2.30 6.35 -12.77
C ILE A 91 -2.38 5.00 -12.06
N TYR A 92 -2.45 3.92 -12.85
CA TYR A 92 -2.54 2.55 -12.35
C TYR A 92 -1.15 1.92 -12.14
N MET A 93 -0.94 1.26 -11.00
CA MET A 93 0.27 0.52 -10.66
C MET A 93 -0.14 -0.80 -9.97
N ASP A 94 0.57 -1.89 -10.24
CA ASP A 94 0.11 -3.25 -9.88
C ASP A 94 1.18 -4.09 -9.16
N HIS A 95 2.18 -3.44 -8.56
CA HIS A 95 3.31 -4.12 -7.95
C HIS A 95 3.77 -3.47 -6.64
N MET A 96 4.21 -4.29 -5.69
CA MET A 96 4.76 -3.85 -4.40
C MET A 96 5.91 -2.84 -4.55
N GLY A 97 6.74 -3.03 -5.59
CA GLY A 97 7.88 -2.16 -5.87
C GLY A 97 7.51 -0.70 -6.13
N PHE A 98 6.29 -0.40 -6.58
CA PHE A 98 5.84 0.98 -6.78
C PHE A 98 5.66 1.77 -5.49
N GLY A 99 5.40 1.09 -4.37
CA GLY A 99 5.35 1.70 -3.05
C GLY A 99 6.62 1.44 -2.24
N MET A 100 6.95 0.17 -1.98
CA MET A 100 8.12 -0.20 -1.18
C MET A 100 9.47 0.10 -1.86
N GLY A 101 9.46 0.45 -3.15
CA GLY A 101 10.63 1.01 -3.84
C GLY A 101 10.80 2.52 -3.65
N CYS A 102 9.86 3.21 -3.01
CA CYS A 102 10.05 4.59 -2.59
C CYS A 102 10.98 4.70 -1.38
N CYS A 103 11.58 5.88 -1.21
CA CYS A 103 12.45 6.19 -0.08
C CYS A 103 11.72 6.97 1.01
N CYS A 104 12.23 6.91 2.24
CA CYS A 104 11.77 7.73 3.35
C CYS A 104 12.92 8.11 4.28
N LEU A 105 12.75 9.20 5.01
CA LEU A 105 13.54 9.49 6.20
C LEU A 105 12.78 8.97 7.42
N GLN A 106 13.46 8.18 8.25
CA GLN A 106 12.93 7.69 9.52
C GLN A 106 13.89 8.09 10.64
N VAL A 107 13.33 8.53 11.77
CA VAL A 107 14.09 8.88 12.97
C VAL A 107 13.52 8.06 14.12
N THR A 108 14.40 7.42 14.89
CA THR A 108 14.02 6.60 16.04
C THR A 108 14.57 7.24 17.31
N PHE A 109 13.68 7.52 18.26
CA PHE A 109 14.02 8.11 19.56
C PHE A 109 13.99 7.03 20.64
N GLN A 110 14.97 7.05 21.54
CA GLN A 110 14.96 6.23 22.75
C GLN A 110 14.36 7.04 23.91
N ALA A 111 13.31 6.50 24.53
CA ALA A 111 12.74 7.03 25.78
C ALA A 111 13.44 6.41 27.00
N VAL A 112 13.28 7.03 28.16
CA VAL A 112 13.85 6.58 29.45
C VAL A 112 13.18 5.30 29.93
N ASN A 113 11.88 5.13 29.68
CA ASN A 113 11.11 3.94 30.06
C ASN A 113 9.86 3.77 29.17
N VAL A 114 9.08 2.71 29.43
CA VAL A 114 7.88 2.38 28.65
C VAL A 114 6.76 3.42 28.79
N ASP A 115 6.65 4.09 29.93
CA ASP A 115 5.60 5.09 30.15
C ASP A 115 5.88 6.35 29.35
N GLU A 116 7.13 6.83 29.36
CA GLU A 116 7.55 7.94 28.50
C GLU A 116 7.47 7.55 27.02
N ALA A 117 7.82 6.31 26.65
CA ALA A 117 7.70 5.85 25.27
C ALA A 117 6.25 5.90 24.76
N ARG A 118 5.28 5.44 25.56
CA ARG A 118 3.84 5.50 25.24
C ARG A 118 3.35 6.93 25.15
N TRP A 119 3.76 7.79 26.09
CA TRP A 119 3.41 9.21 26.07
C TRP A 119 3.95 9.91 24.82
N LEU A 120 5.24 9.72 24.52
CA LEU A 120 5.90 10.30 23.35
C LEU A 120 5.27 9.80 22.04
N TYR A 121 4.96 8.51 21.93
CA TYR A 121 4.24 7.93 20.80
C TYR A 121 2.92 8.68 20.55
N ASP A 122 2.10 8.83 21.59
CA ASP A 122 0.82 9.52 21.49
C ASP A 122 0.97 11.00 21.08
N GLN A 123 1.98 11.70 21.60
CA GLN A 123 2.23 13.10 21.22
C GLN A 123 2.68 13.27 19.76
N LEU A 124 3.38 12.28 19.20
CA LEU A 124 3.86 12.32 17.82
C LEU A 124 2.80 11.91 16.79
N THR A 125 1.81 11.09 17.20
CA THR A 125 0.69 10.66 16.34
C THR A 125 0.01 11.81 15.59
N PRO A 126 -0.49 12.88 16.23
CA PRO A 126 -1.16 13.99 15.53
C PRO A 126 -0.20 14.84 14.67
N ILE A 127 1.10 14.80 14.95
CA ILE A 127 2.13 15.55 14.20
C ILE A 127 2.50 14.85 12.89
N THR A 128 2.37 13.53 12.86
CA THR A 128 2.76 12.69 11.70
C THR A 128 2.15 13.14 10.36
N PRO A 129 0.83 13.37 10.23
CA PRO A 129 0.27 13.83 8.94
C PRO A 129 0.73 15.24 8.55
N ILE A 130 1.05 16.10 9.52
CA ILE A 130 1.59 17.45 9.25
C ILE A 130 3.00 17.32 8.66
N LEU A 131 3.85 16.48 9.25
CA LEU A 131 5.20 16.23 8.73
C LEU A 131 5.17 15.57 7.35
N LEU A 132 4.22 14.67 7.10
CA LEU A 132 4.01 14.07 5.78
C LEU A 132 3.74 15.15 4.72
N ALA A 133 2.81 16.06 5.00
CA ALA A 133 2.48 17.16 4.10
C ALA A 133 3.65 18.15 3.91
N LEU A 134 4.33 18.53 4.99
CA LEU A 134 5.48 19.45 4.93
C LEU A 134 6.69 18.85 4.19
N SER A 135 6.84 17.52 4.21
CA SER A 135 7.94 16.81 3.57
C SER A 135 7.57 16.20 2.20
N ALA A 136 6.45 16.64 1.62
CA ALA A 136 5.94 16.10 0.37
C ALA A 136 6.99 16.22 -0.76
N ALA A 137 7.27 15.09 -1.41
CA ALA A 137 8.38 14.94 -2.35
C ALA A 137 8.12 13.82 -3.37
N THR A 138 6.87 13.47 -3.65
CA THR A 138 6.53 12.38 -4.58
C THR A 138 5.35 12.73 -5.50
N PRO A 139 5.49 13.76 -6.38
CA PRO A 139 4.40 14.19 -7.25
C PRO A 139 4.29 13.39 -8.56
N ILE A 140 5.23 12.47 -8.85
CA ILE A 140 5.32 11.78 -10.15
C ILE A 140 5.35 10.27 -9.94
N PHE A 141 4.47 9.56 -10.65
CA PHE A 141 4.43 8.10 -10.68
C PHE A 141 4.32 7.60 -12.12
N ARG A 142 5.07 6.53 -12.46
CA ARG A 142 5.11 5.97 -13.83
C ARG A 142 5.24 7.05 -14.94
N SER A 143 6.11 8.04 -14.71
CA SER A 143 6.34 9.15 -15.65
C SER A 143 5.10 10.02 -15.93
N LYS A 144 4.14 10.08 -15.00
CA LYS A 144 2.95 10.93 -15.05
C LYS A 144 2.89 11.77 -13.78
N LEU A 145 2.47 13.02 -13.93
CA LEU A 145 2.21 13.91 -12.80
C LEU A 145 0.91 13.46 -12.11
N ALA A 146 0.96 13.31 -10.80
CA ALA A 146 -0.17 12.93 -9.96
C ALA A 146 -0.79 14.17 -9.30
N ASP A 147 -2.07 14.07 -8.96
CA ASP A 147 -2.80 15.08 -8.18
C ASP A 147 -2.67 14.83 -6.67
N VAL A 148 -1.50 14.33 -6.26
CA VAL A 148 -1.06 14.11 -4.88
C VAL A 148 0.44 14.29 -4.79
N ASP A 149 0.93 14.83 -3.68
CA ASP A 149 2.36 15.15 -3.52
C ASP A 149 3.11 14.15 -2.61
N SER A 150 2.38 13.22 -1.97
CA SER A 150 2.89 12.30 -0.96
C SER A 150 2.72 10.84 -1.36
N ARG A 151 3.71 10.02 -1.00
CA ARG A 151 3.76 8.59 -1.33
C ARG A 151 2.90 7.67 -0.44
N TRP A 152 2.26 8.19 0.62
CA TRP A 152 1.72 7.36 1.70
C TRP A 152 0.71 6.31 1.23
N ASP A 153 -0.31 6.76 0.50
CA ASP A 153 -1.38 5.88 -0.01
C ASP A 153 -0.84 4.87 -1.03
N ILE A 154 0.21 5.24 -1.77
CA ILE A 154 0.89 4.38 -2.73
C ILE A 154 1.59 3.23 -2.00
N ILE A 155 2.31 3.53 -0.91
CA ILE A 155 2.97 2.49 -0.11
C ILE A 155 1.91 1.62 0.58
N SER A 156 0.90 2.23 1.19
CA SER A 156 -0.21 1.52 1.85
C SER A 156 -0.85 0.49 0.92
N ALA A 157 -1.21 0.91 -0.30
CA ALA A 157 -1.80 0.03 -1.30
C ALA A 157 -0.82 -1.01 -1.86
N SER A 158 0.48 -0.71 -1.93
CA SER A 158 1.50 -1.62 -2.49
C SER A 158 1.73 -2.90 -1.68
N VAL A 159 1.34 -2.90 -0.40
CA VAL A 159 1.45 -4.07 0.49
C VAL A 159 0.13 -4.40 1.18
N ASP A 160 -0.98 -3.92 0.61
CA ASP A 160 -2.31 -4.26 1.09
C ASP A 160 -2.60 -5.72 0.72
N ASP A 161 -2.50 -6.61 1.70
CA ASP A 161 -2.72 -8.04 1.54
C ASP A 161 -4.17 -8.45 1.78
N ARG A 162 -5.07 -7.50 2.08
CA ARG A 162 -6.47 -7.76 2.41
C ARG A 162 -7.23 -8.44 1.27
N THR A 163 -7.94 -9.52 1.59
CA THR A 163 -8.81 -10.22 0.64
C THR A 163 -10.00 -9.33 0.22
N ALA A 164 -10.75 -9.74 -0.79
CA ALA A 164 -11.98 -9.05 -1.17
C ALA A 164 -13.02 -9.03 -0.03
N GLU A 165 -13.06 -10.09 0.78
CA GLU A 165 -13.90 -10.18 1.98
C GLU A 165 -13.47 -9.16 3.04
N GLU A 166 -12.17 -9.09 3.35
CA GLU A 166 -11.63 -8.16 4.35
C GLU A 166 -11.81 -6.70 3.92
N ARG A 167 -11.76 -6.40 2.61
CA ARG A 167 -12.07 -5.06 2.08
C ARG A 167 -13.57 -4.74 2.02
N GLY A 168 -14.44 -5.69 2.37
CA GLY A 168 -15.90 -5.51 2.31
C GLY A 168 -16.46 -5.45 0.88
N LEU A 169 -15.71 -5.91 -0.13
CA LEU A 169 -16.17 -5.96 -1.52
C LEU A 169 -17.12 -7.12 -1.78
N VAL A 170 -16.99 -8.20 -0.99
CA VAL A 170 -17.87 -9.36 -0.99
C VAL A 170 -18.22 -9.75 0.45
N PRO A 171 -19.36 -10.43 0.70
CA PRO A 171 -19.73 -10.86 2.05
C PRO A 171 -18.70 -11.81 2.67
N LEU A 172 -18.48 -11.69 3.98
CA LEU A 172 -17.58 -12.56 4.75
C LEU A 172 -18.03 -14.03 4.67
N LYS A 173 -17.10 -14.92 4.34
CA LYS A 173 -17.28 -16.37 4.33
C LYS A 173 -16.12 -17.09 5.01
N ASN A 174 -14.89 -16.67 4.72
CA ASN A 174 -13.65 -17.24 5.23
C ASN A 174 -12.93 -16.29 6.19
N SER A 175 -13.02 -14.98 5.94
CA SER A 175 -12.40 -13.95 6.77
C SER A 175 -13.26 -13.64 8.00
N LYS A 176 -12.59 -13.40 9.14
CA LYS A 176 -13.26 -13.12 10.43
C LYS A 176 -13.84 -11.71 10.52
N TRP A 177 -13.21 -10.74 9.84
CA TRP A 177 -13.57 -9.33 9.93
C TRP A 177 -13.48 -8.63 8.57
N THR A 178 -14.27 -7.58 8.41
CA THR A 178 -13.95 -6.49 7.49
C THR A 178 -12.93 -5.57 8.16
N ILE A 179 -11.84 -5.27 7.47
CA ILE A 179 -10.68 -4.52 7.97
C ILE A 179 -10.60 -3.21 7.19
N ALA A 180 -10.74 -2.08 7.88
CA ALA A 180 -10.84 -0.77 7.25
C ALA A 180 -9.57 -0.33 6.52
N LYS A 181 -8.40 -0.64 7.10
CA LYS A 181 -7.10 -0.13 6.64
C LYS A 181 -6.16 -1.23 6.16
N SER A 182 -5.19 -0.85 5.32
CA SER A 182 -4.07 -1.73 4.98
C SER A 182 -3.25 -2.04 6.23
N ARG A 183 -2.47 -3.11 6.20
CA ARG A 183 -1.46 -3.38 7.25
C ARG A 183 -0.35 -2.33 7.31
N TYR A 184 -0.18 -1.57 6.23
CA TYR A 184 0.68 -0.39 6.19
C TYR A 184 -0.24 0.82 6.12
N ASP A 185 -0.48 1.45 7.26
CA ASP A 185 -1.36 2.62 7.35
C ASP A 185 -1.03 3.45 8.59
N THR A 186 -1.80 4.52 8.80
CA THR A 186 -1.68 5.40 9.97
C THR A 186 -1.91 4.61 11.26
N THR A 187 -1.42 5.14 12.38
CA THR A 187 -1.61 4.55 13.71
C THR A 187 -3.10 4.39 14.05
N ASP A 188 -3.49 3.22 14.55
CA ASP A 188 -4.89 2.90 14.86
C ASP A 188 -5.36 3.43 16.21
N CYS A 189 -4.47 3.49 17.21
CA CYS A 189 -4.86 3.86 18.57
C CYS A 189 -3.73 4.53 19.34
N TYR A 190 -4.13 5.36 20.29
CA TYR A 190 -3.30 5.88 21.36
C TYR A 190 -3.08 4.83 22.45
N LEU A 191 -1.89 4.86 23.05
CA LEU A 191 -1.42 3.85 24.00
C LEU A 191 -1.37 4.37 25.43
N TYR A 192 -1.19 5.67 25.66
CA TYR A 192 -1.01 6.22 27.00
C TYR A 192 -2.36 6.38 27.73
N PRO A 193 -2.47 6.11 29.04
CA PRO A 193 -3.76 6.07 29.74
C PRO A 193 -4.61 7.33 29.62
N CYS A 194 -4.00 8.53 29.60
CA CYS A 194 -4.77 9.77 29.47
C CYS A 194 -5.32 10.01 28.05
N SER A 195 -4.79 9.32 27.04
CA SER A 195 -5.19 9.47 25.64
C SER A 195 -6.27 8.48 25.20
N VAL A 196 -6.61 7.50 26.04
CA VAL A 196 -7.58 6.43 25.70
C VAL A 196 -8.94 7.00 25.29
N ALA A 197 -9.35 8.13 25.87
CA ALA A 197 -10.59 8.80 25.53
C ALA A 197 -10.65 9.32 24.07
N TYR A 198 -9.50 9.42 23.39
CA TYR A 198 -9.38 9.83 21.99
C TYR A 198 -9.41 8.66 21.01
N ASN A 199 -9.47 7.41 21.49
CA ASN A 199 -9.63 6.25 20.63
C ASN A 199 -11.11 6.11 20.22
N ASP A 200 -11.52 6.88 19.24
CA ASP A 200 -12.90 7.01 18.76
C ASP A 200 -13.21 6.16 17.52
N ILE A 201 -12.23 5.43 17.00
CA ILE A 201 -12.37 4.52 15.85
C ILE A 201 -12.50 3.07 16.34
N PRO A 202 -13.46 2.28 15.82
CA PRO A 202 -13.57 0.87 16.14
C PRO A 202 -12.32 0.08 15.72
N LEU A 203 -11.61 -0.46 16.70
CA LEU A 203 -10.43 -1.29 16.50
C LEU A 203 -10.81 -2.74 16.24
N GLN A 204 -10.29 -3.32 15.16
CA GLN A 204 -10.31 -4.77 14.98
C GLN A 204 -9.11 -5.37 15.70
N TYR A 205 -9.36 -6.24 16.68
CA TYR A 205 -8.30 -6.95 17.40
C TYR A 205 -8.70 -8.40 17.68
N ASP A 206 -7.70 -9.25 17.86
CA ASP A 206 -7.94 -10.64 18.25
C ASP A 206 -8.18 -10.73 19.76
N GLU A 207 -9.40 -11.12 20.13
CA GLU A 207 -9.84 -11.19 21.52
C GLU A 207 -9.03 -12.21 22.35
N ALA A 208 -8.60 -13.33 21.74
CA ALA A 208 -7.80 -14.33 22.45
C ALA A 208 -6.40 -13.78 22.77
N ILE A 209 -5.79 -13.03 21.85
CA ILE A 209 -4.51 -12.36 22.10
C ILE A 209 -4.67 -11.27 23.15
N TYR A 210 -5.73 -10.46 23.05
CA TYR A 210 -6.01 -9.39 24.02
C TYR A 210 -6.17 -9.94 25.44
N GLN A 211 -6.94 -11.03 25.60
CA GLN A 211 -7.11 -11.70 26.88
C GLN A 211 -5.80 -12.28 27.41
N TYR A 212 -5.00 -12.94 26.55
CA TYR A 212 -3.72 -13.50 26.95
C TYR A 212 -2.74 -12.44 27.51
N VAL A 213 -2.63 -11.29 26.83
CA VAL A 213 -1.74 -10.20 27.27
C VAL A 213 -2.24 -9.54 28.56
N ASN A 214 -3.56 -9.39 28.72
CA ASN A 214 -4.14 -8.84 29.95
C ASN A 214 -3.95 -9.75 31.17
N ILE A 215 -4.01 -11.08 30.99
CA ILE A 215 -3.77 -12.03 32.08
C ILE A 215 -2.32 -11.94 32.56
N LEU A 216 -1.36 -11.79 31.62
CA LEU A 216 0.05 -11.65 31.95
C LEU A 216 0.41 -10.32 32.63
N SER A 217 -0.44 -9.30 32.57
CA SER A 217 -0.23 -8.02 33.25
C SER A 217 -0.81 -8.00 34.68
N ILE A 218 -1.45 -9.09 35.11
CA ILE A 218 -1.97 -9.28 36.48
C ILE A 218 -0.97 -10.05 37.37
N PHE A 219 0.06 -10.67 36.79
CA PHE A 219 1.17 -11.33 37.48
C PHE A 219 2.45 -10.50 37.42
#